data_AF-A0A2S9FIE6-F1
#
_entry.id   AF-A0A2S9FIE6-F1
#
_cell.length_a   1.000
_cell.length_b   1.000
_cell.length_c   1.000
_cell.angle_alpha   90.00
_cell.angle_beta   90.00
_cell.angle_gamma   90.00
#
_symmetry.space_group_name_H-M   'P 1'
#
loop_
_entity.id
_entity.type
_entity.pdbx_description
1 polymer ?
#
loop_
_entity_poly.entity_id
_entity_poly.type
_entity_poly.pdbx_seq_one_letter_code
_entity_poly.pdbx_strand_id
1 'polypeptide(L)'
;VMLDGVGFGDVTPVALAKLPQDFPIYNLGARAYYWNMSGTTNTVMNDWRSDGFNGVKLAGGSHGDSMTGGNPLIQVAMNLVTGWPKPENARAAEVISAGWLNDMFSGTAASGYYGVAGDTLAIETAKGTATAYVLPGPTDPQTIIDLLFTFGAKLLFGIDFATCAPEPEVNAEEFSAPNTLLSLDGRAKPGQSIGQQCVHG
;
A
#
# COMPACT_ATOMS: atom_id res chain seq x y z
N VAL A 1 6.66 1.31 8.15
CA VAL A 1 6.79 1.41 6.68
C VAL A 1 5.82 0.44 6.04
N MET A 2 5.06 0.88 5.05
CA MET A 2 4.17 0.05 4.23
C MET A 2 4.76 -0.13 2.84
N LEU A 3 4.67 -1.36 2.30
CA LEU A 3 5.19 -1.72 0.97
C LEU A 3 4.00 -1.89 0.04
N ASP A 4 3.68 -0.82 -0.68
CA ASP A 4 2.46 -0.64 -1.47
C ASP A 4 1.19 -0.99 -0.67
N GLY A 5 1.04 -0.34 0.48
CA GLY A 5 0.00 -0.64 1.46
C GLY A 5 -1.40 -0.56 0.88
N VAL A 6 -2.24 -1.52 1.25
CA VAL A 6 -3.65 -1.59 0.83
C VAL A 6 -4.51 -1.95 2.04
N GLY A 7 -5.63 -1.25 2.20
CA GLY A 7 -6.64 -1.55 3.20
C GLY A 7 -8.02 -1.57 2.54
N PHE A 8 -8.82 -2.57 2.88
CA PHE A 8 -10.18 -2.70 2.37
C PHE A 8 -11.13 -1.78 3.14
N GLY A 9 -12.06 -1.14 2.41
CA GLY A 9 -13.08 -0.27 3.01
C GLY A 9 -12.48 0.85 3.85
N ASP A 10 -12.97 0.99 5.08
CA ASP A 10 -12.61 2.04 6.03
C ASP A 10 -11.49 1.64 7.00
N VAL A 11 -10.85 0.47 6.83
CA VAL A 11 -9.84 -0.04 7.76
C VAL A 11 -8.67 0.93 7.93
N THR A 12 -8.12 1.45 6.82
CA THR A 12 -7.01 2.42 6.86
C THR A 12 -7.41 3.74 7.54
N PRO A 13 -8.49 4.43 7.13
CA PRO A 13 -8.88 5.70 7.77
C PRO A 13 -9.22 5.51 9.25
N VAL A 14 -9.93 4.44 9.63
CA VAL A 14 -10.26 4.15 11.04
C VAL A 14 -9.01 3.88 11.88
N ALA A 15 -7.99 3.24 11.31
CA ALA A 15 -6.71 3.02 11.99
C ALA A 15 -5.93 4.33 12.16
N LEU A 16 -5.83 5.14 11.10
CA LEU A 16 -5.11 6.42 11.14
C LEU A 16 -5.76 7.44 12.09
N ALA A 17 -7.09 7.44 12.21
CA ALA A 17 -7.82 8.30 13.16
C ALA A 17 -7.44 8.06 14.64
N LYS A 18 -6.83 6.92 14.95
CA LYS A 18 -6.37 6.57 16.32
C LYS A 18 -4.93 6.98 16.59
N LEU A 19 -4.23 7.51 15.58
CA LEU A 19 -2.82 7.86 15.66
C LEU A 19 -2.64 9.38 15.64
N PRO A 20 -1.64 9.92 16.37
CA PRO A 20 -1.31 11.33 16.26
C PRO A 20 -0.70 11.61 14.88
N GLN A 21 -0.88 12.84 14.38
CA GLN A 21 -0.47 13.22 13.03
C GLN A 21 1.05 13.16 12.80
N ASP A 22 1.84 13.30 13.85
CA ASP A 22 3.30 13.17 13.80
C ASP A 22 3.80 11.71 13.82
N PHE A 23 2.89 10.73 13.89
CA PHE A 23 3.27 9.32 13.91
C PHE A 23 3.96 8.91 12.59
N PRO A 24 5.15 8.27 12.63
CA PRO A 24 5.96 8.03 11.45
C PRO A 24 5.50 6.76 10.70
N ILE A 25 4.38 6.85 9.98
CA ILE A 25 3.96 5.87 8.98
C ILE A 25 4.19 6.44 7.60
N TYR A 26 4.93 5.70 6.78
CA TYR A 26 5.23 6.05 5.39
C TYR A 26 4.84 4.90 4.48
N ASN A 27 4.25 5.23 3.33
CA ASN A 27 3.97 4.28 2.27
C ASN A 27 5.02 4.37 1.17
N LEU A 28 5.57 3.23 0.78
CA LEU A 28 6.31 3.07 -0.46
C LEU A 28 5.33 2.56 -1.51
N GLY A 29 4.67 3.47 -2.22
CA GLY A 29 3.63 3.14 -3.18
C GLY A 29 4.16 2.68 -4.54
N ALA A 30 3.37 1.85 -5.21
CA ALA A 30 3.46 1.68 -6.66
C ALA A 30 2.63 2.76 -7.38
N ARG A 31 2.53 2.66 -8.71
CA ARG A 31 1.47 3.38 -9.44
C ARG A 31 0.08 2.98 -8.91
N ALA A 32 -0.95 3.78 -9.18
CA ALA A 32 -2.33 3.45 -8.81
C ALA A 32 -2.98 2.46 -9.80
N TYR A 33 -3.38 1.27 -9.32
CA TYR A 33 -4.07 0.23 -10.11
C TYR A 33 -4.69 -0.84 -9.21
N TYR A 34 -5.26 -1.90 -9.80
CA TYR A 34 -6.10 -2.88 -9.08
C TYR A 34 -5.51 -3.40 -7.76
N TRP A 35 -4.22 -3.77 -7.75
CA TRP A 35 -3.58 -4.43 -6.61
C TRP A 35 -3.39 -3.55 -5.37
N ASN A 36 -3.39 -2.23 -5.53
CA ASN A 36 -3.36 -1.29 -4.41
C ASN A 36 -4.65 -0.46 -4.31
N MET A 37 -5.76 -1.03 -4.80
CA MET A 37 -7.08 -0.38 -4.83
C MET A 37 -7.04 1.01 -5.47
N SER A 38 -6.29 1.16 -6.57
CA SER A 38 -6.09 2.46 -7.23
C SER A 38 -5.40 3.52 -6.33
N GLY A 39 -4.51 3.08 -5.45
CA GLY A 39 -3.73 3.96 -4.59
C GLY A 39 -4.51 4.55 -3.42
N THR A 40 -5.62 3.92 -2.99
CA THR A 40 -6.46 4.41 -1.88
C THR A 40 -5.66 4.79 -0.64
N THR A 41 -4.69 3.97 -0.24
CA THR A 41 -3.84 4.26 0.94
C THR A 41 -3.09 5.59 0.81
N ASN A 42 -2.59 5.93 -0.38
CA ASN A 42 -1.91 7.22 -0.59
C ASN A 42 -2.88 8.40 -0.41
N THR A 43 -4.11 8.26 -0.91
CA THR A 43 -5.16 9.27 -0.76
C THR A 43 -5.54 9.45 0.70
N VAL A 44 -5.83 8.35 1.40
CA VAL A 44 -6.21 8.38 2.82
C VAL A 44 -5.09 8.94 3.70
N MET A 45 -3.82 8.61 3.42
CA MET A 45 -2.70 9.19 4.16
C MET A 45 -2.56 10.69 3.90
N ASN A 46 -2.79 11.15 2.66
CA ASN A 46 -2.78 12.57 2.34
C ASN A 46 -3.93 13.32 3.03
N ASP A 47 -5.11 12.71 3.15
CA ASP A 47 -6.25 13.29 3.86
C ASP A 47 -6.02 13.31 5.38
N TRP A 48 -5.38 12.26 5.91
CA TRP A 48 -4.99 12.20 7.31
C TRP A 48 -3.96 13.29 7.63
N ARG A 49 -2.91 13.42 6.82
CA ARG A 49 -1.78 14.34 7.01
C ARG A 49 -1.38 15.03 5.70
N SER A 50 -2.02 16.15 5.38
CA SER A 50 -1.76 16.90 4.14
C SER A 50 -0.44 17.66 4.12
N ASP A 51 0.03 18.12 5.27
CA ASP A 51 1.19 19.02 5.38
C ASP A 51 2.49 18.26 5.69
N GLY A 52 2.40 16.93 5.80
CA GLY A 52 3.51 16.07 6.20
C GLY A 52 3.95 15.10 5.11
N PHE A 53 5.07 14.44 5.37
CA PHE A 53 5.61 13.44 4.47
C PHE A 53 4.86 12.12 4.60
N ASN A 54 4.19 11.66 3.54
CA ASN A 54 3.43 10.41 3.55
C ASN A 54 4.17 9.21 2.93
N GLY A 55 5.36 9.45 2.39
CA GLY A 55 6.18 8.46 1.70
C GLY A 55 6.42 8.83 0.25
N VAL A 56 6.78 7.83 -0.55
CA VAL A 56 7.13 8.01 -1.96
C VAL A 56 6.51 6.93 -2.82
N LYS A 57 6.37 7.18 -4.13
CA LYS A 57 6.11 6.16 -5.12
C LYS A 57 7.25 6.05 -6.12
N LEU A 58 7.60 4.84 -6.55
CA LEU A 58 8.66 4.64 -7.56
C LEU A 58 8.13 4.88 -8.98
N ALA A 59 8.92 5.55 -9.81
CA ALA A 59 8.57 5.85 -11.19
C ALA A 59 8.46 4.55 -12.02
N GLY A 60 7.25 4.30 -12.54
CA GLY A 60 6.94 3.03 -13.21
C GLY A 60 7.05 1.82 -12.28
N GLY A 61 6.86 2.02 -10.97
CA GLY A 61 6.85 0.94 -9.98
C GLY A 61 5.60 0.08 -10.06
N SER A 62 5.72 -1.15 -9.55
CA SER A 62 4.65 -2.14 -9.48
C SER A 62 4.46 -2.63 -8.04
N HIS A 63 3.31 -3.23 -7.76
CA HIS A 63 3.04 -3.86 -6.44
C HIS A 63 4.04 -4.98 -6.17
N GLY A 64 4.54 -5.59 -7.25
CA GLY A 64 5.59 -6.60 -7.20
C GLY A 64 6.97 -6.09 -6.79
N ASP A 65 7.24 -4.77 -6.76
CA ASP A 65 8.58 -4.25 -6.45
C ASP A 65 9.11 -4.74 -5.10
N SER A 66 8.23 -4.96 -4.13
CA SER A 66 8.54 -5.53 -2.81
C SER A 66 8.25 -7.04 -2.69
N MET A 67 7.82 -7.70 -3.75
CA MET A 67 7.37 -9.11 -3.75
C MET A 67 8.36 -10.02 -4.49
N THR A 68 9.66 -9.86 -4.23
CA THR A 68 10.67 -10.74 -4.82
C THR A 68 10.77 -12.05 -4.02
N GLY A 69 10.39 -13.16 -4.65
CA GLY A 69 10.43 -14.50 -4.11
C GLY A 69 11.57 -15.36 -4.68
N GLY A 70 11.89 -16.45 -3.97
CA GLY A 70 13.00 -17.35 -4.34
C GLY A 70 12.69 -18.40 -5.42
N ASN A 71 11.41 -18.61 -5.77
CA ASN A 71 11.02 -19.57 -6.80
C ASN A 71 10.73 -18.85 -8.14
N PRO A 72 11.53 -19.07 -9.19
CA PRO A 72 11.39 -18.35 -10.46
C PRO A 72 10.05 -18.59 -11.16
N LEU A 73 9.50 -19.81 -11.11
CA LEU A 73 8.23 -20.12 -11.78
C LEU A 73 7.06 -19.39 -11.11
N ILE A 74 7.06 -19.37 -9.78
CA ILE A 74 6.06 -18.61 -9.01
C ILE A 74 6.26 -17.11 -9.21
N GLN A 75 7.51 -16.63 -9.28
CA GLN A 75 7.78 -15.21 -9.52
C GLN A 75 7.24 -14.74 -10.87
N VAL A 76 7.42 -15.54 -11.93
CA VAL A 76 6.87 -15.22 -13.26
C VAL A 76 5.34 -15.14 -13.21
N ALA A 77 4.68 -16.11 -12.56
CA ALA A 77 3.22 -16.09 -12.41
C ALA A 77 2.74 -14.86 -11.62
N MET A 78 3.44 -14.47 -10.56
CA MET A 78 3.13 -13.26 -9.79
C MET A 78 3.34 -11.99 -10.63
N ASN A 79 4.48 -11.85 -11.31
CA ASN A 79 4.79 -10.67 -12.13
C ASN A 79 3.80 -10.48 -13.29
N LEU A 80 3.22 -11.57 -13.82
CA LEU A 80 2.18 -11.48 -14.85
C LEU A 80 0.94 -10.74 -14.35
N VAL A 81 0.63 -10.83 -13.05
CA VAL A 81 -0.55 -10.20 -12.48
C VAL A 81 -0.23 -8.90 -11.74
N THR A 82 0.88 -8.83 -11.00
CA THR A 82 1.29 -7.63 -10.22
C THR A 82 2.18 -6.67 -11.01
N GLY A 83 2.49 -6.98 -12.26
CA GLY A 83 3.42 -6.22 -13.09
C GLY A 83 4.88 -6.57 -12.78
N TRP A 84 5.73 -6.44 -13.80
CA TRP A 84 7.14 -6.80 -13.72
C TRP A 84 7.94 -5.70 -12.99
N PRO A 85 8.57 -6.02 -11.85
CA PRO A 85 9.43 -5.09 -11.16
C PRO A 85 10.63 -4.70 -12.02
N LYS A 86 10.99 -3.42 -11.96
CA LYS A 86 12.31 -3.01 -12.46
C LYS A 86 13.36 -3.39 -11.42
N PRO A 87 14.50 -4.00 -11.80
CA PRO A 87 15.54 -4.38 -10.83
C PRO A 87 16.01 -3.23 -9.94
N GLU A 88 16.13 -2.02 -10.50
CA GLU A 88 16.46 -0.80 -9.78
C GLU A 88 15.36 -0.38 -8.80
N ASN A 89 14.08 -0.53 -9.14
CA ASN A 89 12.96 -0.19 -8.27
C ASN A 89 12.87 -1.16 -7.09
N ALA A 90 12.99 -2.46 -7.33
CA ALA A 90 13.01 -3.46 -6.27
C ALA A 90 14.14 -3.19 -5.27
N ARG A 91 15.33 -2.84 -5.75
CA ARG A 91 16.44 -2.48 -4.85
C ARG A 91 16.23 -1.13 -4.18
N ALA A 92 15.66 -0.15 -4.86
CA ALA A 92 15.33 1.15 -4.27
C ALA A 92 14.32 1.01 -3.13
N ALA A 93 13.34 0.12 -3.28
CA ALA A 93 12.36 -0.20 -2.24
C ALA A 93 13.03 -0.66 -0.94
N GLU A 94 14.01 -1.56 -1.05
CA GLU A 94 14.81 -2.03 0.09
C GLU A 94 15.63 -0.91 0.73
N VAL A 95 16.30 -0.09 -0.09
CA VAL A 95 17.16 1.02 0.36
C VAL A 95 16.34 2.09 1.09
N ILE A 96 15.23 2.52 0.51
CA ILE A 96 14.32 3.52 1.11
C ILE A 96 13.74 2.98 2.41
N SER A 97 13.23 1.75 2.40
CA SER A 97 12.62 1.13 3.59
C SER A 97 13.61 1.01 4.74
N ALA A 98 14.84 0.58 4.45
CA ALA A 98 15.90 0.51 5.45
C ALA A 98 16.27 1.91 5.99
N GLY A 99 16.37 2.91 5.11
CA GLY A 99 16.63 4.30 5.49
C GLY A 99 15.57 4.84 6.45
N TRP A 100 14.29 4.75 6.08
CA TRP A 100 13.19 5.20 6.93
C TRP A 100 13.11 4.44 8.26
N LEU A 101 13.29 3.12 8.27
CA LEU A 101 13.26 2.35 9.52
C LEU A 101 14.39 2.79 10.46
N ASN A 102 15.61 2.95 9.95
CA ASN A 102 16.76 3.42 10.75
C ASN A 102 16.51 4.83 11.31
N ASP A 103 15.96 5.71 10.48
CA ASP A 103 15.58 7.07 10.87
C ASP A 103 14.50 7.08 11.95
N MET A 104 13.47 6.24 11.82
CA MET A 104 12.43 6.06 12.85
C MET A 104 13.01 5.59 14.18
N PHE A 105 13.91 4.60 14.17
CA PHE A 105 14.54 4.09 15.40
C PHE A 105 15.51 5.09 16.03
N SER A 106 16.16 5.93 15.22
CA SER A 106 17.10 6.94 15.70
C SER A 106 16.44 8.29 16.02
N GLY A 107 15.18 8.48 15.63
CA GLY A 107 14.50 9.78 15.74
C GLY A 107 15.11 10.85 14.82
N THR A 108 15.62 10.46 13.64
CA THR A 108 16.28 11.36 12.69
C THR A 108 15.63 11.33 11.30
N ALA A 109 16.19 12.08 10.35
CA ALA A 109 15.87 12.01 8.92
C ALA A 109 17.16 11.86 8.08
N ALA A 110 18.16 11.17 8.63
CA ALA A 110 19.51 11.14 8.11
C ALA A 110 19.64 10.38 6.79
N SER A 111 18.70 9.49 6.47
CA SER A 111 18.70 8.78 5.18
C SER A 111 18.50 9.69 3.97
N GLY A 112 17.87 10.86 4.16
CA GLY A 112 17.63 11.82 3.08
C GLY A 112 16.52 11.41 2.10
N TYR A 113 15.79 10.32 2.36
CA TYR A 113 14.68 9.86 1.51
C TYR A 113 13.35 10.55 1.85
N TYR A 114 13.37 11.87 1.93
CA TYR A 114 12.24 12.74 2.28
C TYR A 114 12.19 13.93 1.33
N GLY A 115 11.05 14.61 1.27
CA GLY A 115 10.88 15.84 0.52
C GLY A 115 9.48 16.41 0.70
N VAL A 116 9.13 17.41 -0.11
CA VAL A 116 7.76 17.92 -0.20
C VAL A 116 6.99 17.22 -1.30
N ALA A 117 5.66 17.21 -1.20
CA ALA A 117 4.78 16.60 -2.19
C ALA A 117 5.15 16.99 -3.63
N GLY A 118 5.29 16.00 -4.52
CA GLY A 118 5.67 16.20 -5.91
C GLY A 118 7.17 16.26 -6.18
N ASP A 119 8.03 16.37 -5.16
CA ASP A 119 9.48 16.29 -5.34
C ASP A 119 9.90 14.95 -5.95
N THR A 120 11.02 14.98 -6.67
CA THR A 120 11.69 13.77 -7.16
C THR A 120 12.96 13.49 -6.38
N LEU A 121 13.13 12.25 -5.94
CA LEU A 121 14.34 11.75 -5.32
C LEU A 121 15.03 10.76 -6.26
N ALA A 122 16.35 10.91 -6.43
CA ALA A 122 17.18 9.94 -7.12
C ALA A 122 17.72 8.92 -6.10
N ILE A 123 17.47 7.64 -6.35
CA ILE A 123 17.83 6.55 -5.44
C ILE A 123 18.88 5.69 -6.11
N GLU A 124 20.13 5.87 -5.69
CA GLU A 124 21.25 5.09 -6.18
C GLU A 124 21.18 3.65 -5.66
N THR A 125 21.20 2.69 -6.58
CA THR A 125 21.16 1.28 -6.23
C THR A 125 22.23 0.49 -6.97
N ALA A 126 22.54 -0.71 -6.46
CA ALA A 126 23.44 -1.64 -7.14
C ALA A 126 22.92 -2.12 -8.52
N LYS A 127 21.68 -1.80 -8.89
CA LYS A 127 21.04 -2.17 -10.16
C LYS A 127 20.75 -0.96 -11.07
N GLY A 128 21.23 0.23 -10.69
CA GLY A 128 20.98 1.49 -11.40
C GLY A 128 20.21 2.49 -10.53
N THR A 129 20.03 3.70 -11.03
CA THR A 129 19.32 4.77 -10.32
C THR A 129 17.81 4.63 -10.53
N ALA A 130 17.05 4.54 -9.45
CA ALA A 130 15.60 4.64 -9.49
C ALA A 130 15.16 6.09 -9.23
N THR A 131 13.98 6.46 -9.71
CA THR A 131 13.34 7.75 -9.40
C THR A 131 12.15 7.52 -8.50
N ALA A 132 12.08 8.24 -7.39
CA ALA A 132 10.93 8.24 -6.49
C ALA A 132 10.23 9.60 -6.52
N TYR A 133 8.90 9.62 -6.53
CA TYR A 133 8.10 10.82 -6.36
C TYR A 133 7.58 10.88 -4.92
N VAL A 134 7.80 11.99 -4.23
CA VAL A 134 7.21 12.23 -2.91
C VAL A 134 5.70 12.36 -3.04
N LEU A 135 4.97 11.66 -2.17
CA LEU A 135 3.51 11.61 -2.21
C LEU A 135 2.89 12.94 -1.73
N PRO A 136 1.78 13.39 -2.34
CA PRO A 136 1.16 12.87 -3.56
C PRO A 136 2.05 13.13 -4.80
N GLY A 137 2.30 12.06 -5.56
CA GLY A 137 3.02 12.12 -6.83
C GLY A 137 2.08 12.24 -8.03
N PRO A 138 2.62 12.30 -9.26
CA PRO A 138 1.81 12.41 -10.48
C PRO A 138 0.82 11.24 -10.64
N THR A 139 -0.29 11.42 -11.36
CA THR A 139 -1.17 10.29 -11.71
C THR A 139 -0.57 9.48 -12.85
N ASP A 140 -0.47 8.17 -12.70
CA ASP A 140 -0.04 7.27 -13.76
C ASP A 140 -1.26 6.78 -14.56
N PRO A 141 -1.22 6.77 -15.90
CA PRO A 141 -2.29 6.19 -16.70
C PRO A 141 -2.35 4.67 -16.50
N GLN A 142 -3.57 4.11 -16.52
CA GLN A 142 -3.77 2.66 -16.52
C GLN A 142 -3.46 2.08 -17.91
N THR A 143 -2.83 0.90 -17.93
CA THR A 143 -2.55 0.16 -19.17
C THR A 143 -3.74 -0.71 -19.58
N ILE A 144 -3.77 -1.19 -20.82
CA ILE A 144 -4.80 -2.13 -21.29
C ILE A 144 -4.77 -3.43 -20.47
N ILE A 145 -3.58 -3.90 -20.07
CA ILE A 145 -3.43 -5.10 -19.24
C ILE A 145 -4.11 -4.88 -17.89
N ASP A 146 -4.00 -3.69 -17.30
CA ASP A 146 -4.66 -3.35 -16.04
C ASP A 146 -6.17 -3.34 -16.17
N LEU A 147 -6.68 -2.81 -17.27
CA LEU A 147 -8.11 -2.77 -17.53
C LEU A 147 -8.68 -4.18 -17.70
N LEU A 148 -7.99 -5.02 -18.48
CA LEU A 148 -8.38 -6.42 -18.66
C LEU A 148 -8.29 -7.22 -17.36
N PHE A 149 -7.21 -7.02 -16.60
CA PHE A 149 -7.04 -7.67 -15.31
C PHE A 149 -8.11 -7.21 -14.32
N THR A 150 -8.36 -5.90 -14.22
CA THR A 150 -9.41 -5.33 -13.36
C THR A 150 -10.77 -5.90 -13.70
N PHE A 151 -11.12 -5.96 -14.98
CA PHE A 151 -12.38 -6.53 -15.44
C PHE A 151 -12.49 -8.02 -15.09
N GLY A 152 -11.46 -8.80 -15.42
CA GLY A 152 -11.42 -10.23 -15.11
C GLY A 152 -11.49 -10.49 -13.60
N ALA A 153 -10.74 -9.73 -12.80
CA ALA A 153 -10.69 -9.86 -11.36
C ALA A 153 -12.05 -9.52 -10.70
N LYS A 154 -12.75 -8.48 -11.17
CA LYS A 154 -14.12 -8.16 -10.74
C LYS A 154 -15.09 -9.32 -11.00
N LEU A 155 -15.01 -9.95 -12.17
CA LEU A 155 -15.85 -11.10 -12.51
C LEU A 155 -15.51 -12.35 -11.70
N LEU A 156 -14.22 -12.65 -11.56
CA LEU A 156 -13.73 -13.93 -11.05
C LEU A 156 -13.72 -13.97 -9.52
N PHE A 157 -13.37 -12.85 -8.88
CA PHE A 157 -13.37 -12.74 -7.44
C PHE A 157 -14.69 -12.18 -6.87
N GLY A 158 -15.59 -11.67 -7.73
CA GLY A 158 -16.83 -11.02 -7.29
C GLY A 158 -16.58 -9.81 -6.38
N ILE A 159 -15.36 -9.25 -6.43
CA ILE A 159 -14.95 -8.11 -5.62
C ILE A 159 -15.41 -6.85 -6.35
N ASP A 160 -16.58 -6.35 -5.94
CA ASP A 160 -16.94 -4.96 -6.20
C ASP A 160 -16.38 -4.12 -5.06
N PHE A 161 -15.33 -3.34 -5.34
CA PHE A 161 -14.87 -2.28 -4.44
C PHE A 161 -15.87 -1.12 -4.49
N ALA A 162 -17.15 -1.41 -4.28
CA ALA A 162 -18.15 -0.41 -3.98
C ALA A 162 -17.77 0.18 -2.62
N THR A 163 -17.65 1.50 -2.58
CA THR A 163 -17.57 2.30 -1.36
C THR A 163 -18.88 2.13 -0.59
N CYS A 164 -19.06 1.00 0.09
CA CYS A 164 -20.13 0.82 1.06
C CYS A 164 -19.72 1.53 2.36
N ALA A 165 -19.59 2.85 2.30
CA ALA A 165 -19.77 3.68 3.48
C ALA A 165 -21.25 4.09 3.44
N PRO A 166 -22.13 3.56 4.32
CA PRO A 166 -23.38 4.27 4.58
C PRO A 166 -23.05 5.70 4.98
N GLU A 167 -23.85 6.67 4.54
CA GLU A 167 -23.72 8.04 5.05
C GLU A 167 -23.80 7.99 6.58
N PRO A 168 -22.92 8.68 7.32
CA PRO A 168 -22.83 8.51 8.75
C PRO A 168 -24.12 8.97 9.41
N GLU A 169 -24.95 8.02 9.85
CA GLU A 169 -26.02 8.31 10.78
C GLU A 169 -25.42 8.64 12.16
N VAL A 170 -25.82 9.79 12.66
CA VAL A 170 -25.50 10.30 13.99
C VAL A 170 -26.15 9.36 15.00
N ASN A 171 -25.36 8.46 15.60
CA ASN A 171 -25.40 8.03 17.01
C ASN A 171 -24.68 6.67 17.16
N ALA A 172 -23.43 6.72 17.62
CA ALA A 172 -22.63 5.56 17.92
C ALA A 172 -22.88 5.09 19.36
N GLU A 173 -23.60 3.98 19.54
CA GLU A 173 -23.56 3.19 20.78
C GLU A 173 -23.68 1.69 20.46
N GLU A 174 -22.55 1.02 20.18
CA GLU A 174 -22.23 -0.29 20.77
C GLU A 174 -20.82 -0.75 20.33
N PHE A 175 -19.93 -0.96 21.29
CA PHE A 175 -18.60 -1.51 21.05
C PHE A 175 -18.66 -3.04 21.11
N SER A 176 -18.34 -3.73 20.01
CA SER A 176 -18.09 -5.17 20.04
C SER A 176 -16.68 -5.46 20.56
N ALA A 177 -16.59 -6.44 21.46
CA ALA A 177 -15.44 -6.75 22.33
C ALA A 177 -14.17 -7.25 21.59
N PRO A 178 -12.97 -7.13 22.19
CA PRO A 178 -11.69 -7.42 21.53
C PRO A 178 -11.36 -8.92 21.53
N ASN A 179 -11.25 -9.52 20.33
CA ASN A 179 -10.73 -10.87 20.15
C ASN A 179 -9.26 -10.86 19.69
N THR A 180 -8.34 -10.45 20.56
CA THR A 180 -6.88 -10.46 20.28
C THR A 180 -6.13 -11.69 20.80
N LEU A 181 -6.81 -12.64 21.46
CA LEU A 181 -6.17 -13.81 22.08
C LEU A 181 -6.15 -15.08 21.20
N LEU A 182 -6.81 -15.06 20.03
CA LEU A 182 -6.98 -16.24 19.16
C LEU A 182 -5.89 -16.42 18.08
N SER A 183 -4.94 -15.49 17.94
CA SER A 183 -3.92 -15.54 16.88
C SER A 183 -2.65 -16.33 17.23
N LEU A 184 -2.49 -16.80 18.48
CA LEU A 184 -1.21 -17.35 18.98
C LEU A 184 -1.13 -18.88 19.05
N ASP A 185 -2.23 -19.62 18.86
CA ASP A 185 -2.23 -21.08 19.05
C ASP A 185 -1.96 -21.90 17.77
N GLY A 186 -1.75 -21.23 16.63
CA GLY A 186 -1.40 -21.88 15.36
C GLY A 186 -2.46 -22.83 14.79
N ARG A 187 -3.69 -22.83 15.34
CA ARG A 187 -4.80 -23.68 14.87
C ARG A 187 -5.86 -22.91 14.08
N ALA A 188 -5.87 -21.59 14.17
CA ALA A 188 -6.71 -20.74 13.33
C ALA A 188 -6.11 -20.65 11.92
N LYS A 189 -6.76 -21.32 10.94
CA LYS A 189 -6.55 -20.97 9.53
C LYS A 189 -6.96 -19.49 9.37
N PRO A 190 -6.18 -18.65 8.66
CA PRO A 190 -6.60 -17.28 8.37
C PRO A 190 -7.94 -17.35 7.61
N GLY A 191 -9.03 -17.06 8.32
CA GLY A 191 -10.40 -17.12 7.79
C GLY A 191 -10.75 -15.95 6.86
N GLN A 192 -9.75 -15.16 6.45
CA GLN A 192 -9.92 -14.07 5.51
C GLN A 192 -9.71 -14.65 4.10
N SER A 193 -10.78 -15.23 3.56
CA SER A 193 -10.86 -15.55 2.14
C SER A 193 -10.84 -14.26 1.32
N ILE A 194 -10.17 -14.29 0.16
CA ILE A 194 -10.05 -13.21 -0.83
C ILE A 194 -11.43 -12.78 -1.40
N GLY A 195 -12.54 -13.38 -0.94
CA GLY A 195 -13.90 -13.13 -1.41
C GLY A 195 -14.96 -13.02 -0.32
N GLN A 196 -14.66 -12.43 0.86
CA GLN A 196 -15.75 -12.06 1.78
C GLN A 196 -16.54 -10.87 1.21
N GLN A 197 -17.63 -11.19 0.51
CA GLN A 197 -18.73 -10.27 0.28
C GLN A 197 -19.37 -9.92 1.64
N CYS A 198 -19.71 -8.65 1.86
CA CYS A 198 -20.58 -8.25 2.95
C CYS A 198 -21.95 -8.92 2.75
N VAL A 199 -22.15 -10.09 3.34
CA VAL A 199 -23.48 -10.70 3.45
C VAL A 199 -24.17 -10.01 4.62
N HIS A 200 -25.07 -9.07 4.29
CA HIS A 200 -25.92 -8.40 5.28
C HIS A 200 -26.84 -9.40 5.97
N GLY A 201 -26.86 -9.33 7.30
CA GLY A 201 -27.99 -9.64 8.16
C GLY A 201 -28.20 -8.45 9.08
#